data_AF-A0A2V5TXD7-F1
#
_entry.id   AF-A0A2V5TXD7-F1
#
_cell.length_a   1.000
_cell.length_b   1.000
_cell.length_c   1.000
_cell.angle_alpha   90.00
_cell.angle_beta   90.00
_cell.angle_gamma   90.00
#
_symmetry.space_group_name_H-M   'P 1'
#
loop_
_entity.id
_entity.type
_entity.pdbx_description
1 polymer ?
#
loop_
_entity_poly.entity_id
_entity_poly.type
_entity_poly.pdbx_seq_one_letter_code
_entity_poly.pdbx_strand_id
1 'polypeptide(L)'
;MRLCWGLVLASIASAAAQNPETKSPAAASTGFRFEAIGDKSLGLWEGDRPVFVYHFGAVTSSNAPNARSRSNYFHPLYGLDGEMLTDDFPQDHDYHRGLYWAWSHIRVGDQEVDSWSLRGIRYEFQRWLAKEARSDGVRLGVENGWFVGDKQIMRETIWLQVQPRSAA
;
A
#
# COMPACT_ATOMS: atom_id res chain seq x y z
N MET A 1 52.76 -36.52 45.85
CA MET A 1 52.89 -35.60 44.70
C MET A 1 52.00 -34.41 44.98
N ARG A 2 52.58 -33.26 45.33
CA ARG A 2 51.87 -32.01 45.67
C ARG A 2 51.62 -31.24 44.38
N LEU A 3 50.38 -30.84 44.09
CA LEU A 3 50.11 -29.82 43.08
C LEU A 3 49.46 -28.60 43.74
N CYS A 4 50.21 -27.49 43.66
CA CYS A 4 49.81 -26.16 44.07
C CYS A 4 48.67 -25.61 43.21
N TRP A 5 47.77 -24.87 43.86
CA TRP A 5 46.84 -23.94 43.24
C TRP A 5 47.56 -22.73 42.67
N GLY A 6 47.15 -22.31 41.47
CA GLY A 6 47.46 -21.00 40.90
C GLY A 6 46.18 -20.31 40.47
N LEU A 7 45.76 -19.28 41.20
CA LEU A 7 44.69 -18.36 40.85
C LEU A 7 45.25 -17.32 39.85
N VAL A 8 44.65 -17.23 38.66
CA VAL A 8 44.88 -16.12 37.73
C VAL A 8 43.80 -15.06 37.99
N LEU A 9 44.23 -13.89 38.47
CA LEU A 9 43.39 -12.69 38.56
C LEU A 9 43.34 -12.02 37.18
N ALA A 10 42.18 -12.06 36.52
CA ALA A 10 41.91 -11.25 35.34
C ALA A 10 41.33 -9.90 35.78
N SER A 11 42.03 -8.81 35.50
CA SER A 11 41.51 -7.45 35.68
C SER A 11 40.38 -7.18 34.70
N ILE A 12 39.19 -6.92 35.23
CA ILE A 12 38.02 -6.52 34.43
C ILE A 12 38.08 -4.99 34.30
N ALA A 13 38.49 -4.49 33.13
CA ALA A 13 38.30 -3.09 32.79
C ALA A 13 36.81 -2.86 32.51
N SER A 14 36.14 -2.07 33.35
CA SER A 14 34.74 -1.71 33.17
C SER A 14 34.61 -0.77 31.98
N ALA A 15 34.14 -1.27 30.84
CA ALA A 15 33.70 -0.43 29.74
C ALA A 15 32.41 0.29 30.19
N ALA A 16 32.47 1.61 30.32
CA ALA A 16 31.28 2.44 30.51
C ALA A 16 30.35 2.21 29.31
N ALA A 17 29.14 1.72 29.58
CA ALA A 17 28.09 1.60 28.58
C ALA A 17 27.81 3.00 27.99
N GLN A 18 28.12 3.16 26.71
CA GLN A 18 27.74 4.34 25.96
C GLN A 18 26.21 4.37 25.86
N ASN A 19 25.63 5.44 26.37
CA ASN A 19 24.20 5.72 26.34
C ASN A 19 23.71 5.67 24.87
N PRO A 20 22.63 4.96 24.53
CA PRO A 20 22.06 5.07 23.20
C PRO A 20 21.48 6.48 23.06
N GLU A 21 22.00 7.24 22.10
CA GLU A 21 21.46 8.53 21.71
C GLU A 21 19.94 8.38 21.44
N THR A 22 19.13 9.01 22.28
CA THR A 22 17.73 9.26 21.98
C THR A 22 17.66 10.11 20.72
N LYS A 23 17.41 9.46 19.59
CA LYS A 23 17.08 10.12 18.33
C LYS A 23 15.82 10.94 18.57
N SER A 24 15.95 12.28 18.58
CA SER A 24 14.80 13.18 18.66
C SER A 24 13.76 12.80 17.61
N PRO A 25 12.45 12.86 17.92
CA PRO A 25 11.42 12.69 16.91
C PRO A 25 11.67 13.71 15.81
N ALA A 26 11.80 13.25 14.57
CA ALA A 26 11.78 14.13 13.42
C ALA A 26 10.47 14.94 13.49
N ALA A 27 10.57 16.26 13.26
CA ALA A 27 9.40 17.12 13.27
C ALA A 27 8.32 16.53 12.35
N ALA A 28 7.11 16.32 12.89
CA ALA A 28 5.97 15.79 12.14
C ALA A 28 5.80 16.64 10.87
N SER A 29 5.78 15.99 9.70
CA SER A 29 5.55 16.70 8.46
C SER A 29 4.17 17.38 8.50
N THR A 30 4.08 18.63 8.07
CA THR A 30 2.80 19.34 8.00
C THR A 30 2.26 19.27 6.58
N GLY A 31 1.06 18.72 6.40
CA GLY A 31 0.36 18.68 5.11
C GLY A 31 0.44 17.34 4.38
N PHE A 32 -0.14 17.31 3.18
CA PHE A 32 -0.22 16.10 2.37
C PHE A 32 1.09 15.78 1.65
N ARG A 33 1.42 14.49 1.55
CA ARG A 33 2.50 14.01 0.70
C ARG A 33 2.20 12.64 0.10
N PHE A 34 2.65 12.45 -1.14
CA PHE A 34 2.72 11.14 -1.74
C PHE A 34 4.08 10.51 -1.46
N GLU A 35 4.11 9.22 -1.15
CA GLU A 35 5.33 8.43 -1.10
C GLU A 35 5.16 7.14 -1.91
N ALA A 36 6.23 6.71 -2.55
CA ALA A 36 6.26 5.40 -3.21
C ALA A 36 6.34 4.30 -2.13
N ILE A 37 5.47 3.30 -2.26
CA ILE A 37 5.55 2.07 -1.47
C ILE A 37 5.99 0.98 -2.43
N GLY A 38 7.29 0.73 -2.47
CA GLY A 38 7.91 -0.09 -3.51
C GLY A 38 7.75 0.52 -4.91
N ASP A 39 7.76 -0.34 -5.93
CA ASP A 39 7.69 0.03 -7.35
C ASP A 39 6.26 -0.01 -7.94
N LYS A 40 5.28 -0.47 -7.14
CA LYS A 40 3.92 -0.78 -7.61
C LYS A 40 2.81 -0.05 -6.85
N SER A 41 3.14 0.78 -5.87
CA SER A 41 2.13 1.41 -5.02
C SER A 41 2.48 2.83 -4.62
N LEU A 42 1.45 3.66 -4.48
CA LEU A 42 1.56 5.07 -4.10
C LEU A 42 0.73 5.29 -2.84
N GLY A 43 1.39 5.59 -1.73
CA GLY A 43 0.71 6.00 -0.51
C GLY A 43 0.46 7.51 -0.47
N LEU A 44 -0.59 7.91 0.23
CA LEU A 44 -0.86 9.29 0.60
C LEU A 44 -0.90 9.40 2.12
N TRP A 45 -0.23 10.43 2.65
CA TRP A 45 -0.22 10.77 4.08
C TRP A 45 -0.62 12.23 4.30
N GLU A 46 -1.27 12.52 5.43
CA GLU A 46 -1.50 13.86 5.98
C GLU A 46 -0.70 14.00 7.29
N GLY A 47 0.46 14.66 7.21
CA GLY A 47 1.49 14.50 8.24
C GLY A 47 1.79 13.03 8.50
N ASP A 48 1.94 12.59 9.74
CA ASP A 48 2.32 11.19 9.99
C ASP A 48 1.14 10.20 9.83
N ARG A 49 -0.05 10.67 9.49
CA ARG A 49 -1.26 9.83 9.35
C ARG A 49 -1.41 9.29 7.93
N PRO A 50 -1.57 7.98 7.75
CA PRO A 50 -1.87 7.42 6.43
C PRO A 50 -3.31 7.73 6.03
N VAL A 51 -3.52 8.03 4.74
CA VAL A 51 -4.85 8.29 4.16
C VAL A 51 -5.28 7.10 3.32
N PHE A 52 -4.48 6.73 2.32
CA PHE A 52 -4.69 5.53 1.52
C PHE A 52 -3.39 5.05 0.88
N VAL A 53 -3.42 3.83 0.35
CA VAL A 53 -2.44 3.34 -0.63
C VAL A 53 -3.17 2.93 -1.90
N TYR A 54 -2.68 3.41 -3.05
CA TYR A 54 -3.15 3.02 -4.37
C TYR A 54 -2.17 2.04 -5.00
N HIS A 55 -2.63 0.82 -5.26
CA HIS A 55 -1.85 -0.23 -5.91
C HIS A 55 -2.03 -0.12 -7.43
N PHE A 56 -1.11 0.56 -8.12
CA PHE A 56 -1.15 0.71 -9.58
C PHE A 56 -0.52 -0.49 -10.31
N GLY A 57 0.42 -1.20 -9.67
CA GLY A 57 1.02 -2.42 -10.20
C GLY A 57 0.36 -3.69 -9.65
N ALA A 58 0.63 -4.83 -10.29
CA ALA A 58 0.11 -6.12 -9.87
C ALA A 58 0.76 -6.59 -8.56
N VAL A 59 -0.06 -6.79 -7.53
CA VAL A 59 0.33 -7.30 -6.21
C VAL A 59 -0.26 -8.68 -5.95
N THR A 60 0.39 -9.43 -5.07
CA THR A 60 0.06 -10.80 -4.64
C THR A 60 0.17 -10.89 -3.12
N SER A 61 -0.48 -11.87 -2.50
CA SER A 61 -0.38 -12.11 -1.06
C SER A 61 0.20 -13.49 -0.77
N SER A 62 1.17 -13.56 0.16
CA SER A 62 1.68 -14.84 0.66
C SER A 62 0.64 -15.62 1.45
N ASN A 63 -0.37 -14.93 2.02
CA ASN A 63 -1.44 -15.53 2.79
C ASN A 63 -2.55 -16.13 1.90
N ALA A 64 -2.56 -15.76 0.62
CA ALA A 64 -3.50 -16.28 -0.38
C ALA A 64 -2.74 -16.63 -1.68
N PRO A 65 -1.87 -17.66 -1.65
CA PRO A 65 -0.91 -17.94 -2.73
C PRO A 65 -1.58 -18.37 -4.05
N ASN A 66 -2.81 -18.86 -3.99
CA ASN A 66 -3.59 -19.27 -5.16
C ASN A 66 -4.45 -18.13 -5.73
N ALA A 67 -4.52 -17.00 -5.04
CA ALA A 67 -5.34 -15.89 -5.45
C ALA A 67 -4.70 -15.17 -6.64
N ARG A 68 -5.53 -14.68 -7.55
CA ARG A 68 -5.05 -13.92 -8.72
C ARG A 68 -4.36 -12.64 -8.26
N SER A 69 -3.28 -12.27 -8.96
CA SER A 69 -2.67 -10.96 -8.79
C SER A 69 -3.63 -9.86 -9.22
N ARG A 70 -3.50 -8.69 -8.60
CA ARG A 70 -4.47 -7.59 -8.75
C ARG A 70 -3.78 -6.24 -8.72
N SER A 71 -4.38 -5.26 -9.37
CA SER A 71 -3.91 -3.88 -9.49
C SER A 71 -5.12 -2.96 -9.59
N ASN A 72 -4.86 -1.66 -9.66
CA ASN A 72 -5.83 -0.59 -9.86
C ASN A 72 -6.91 -0.53 -8.76
N TYR A 73 -6.49 -0.56 -7.50
CA TYR A 73 -7.38 -0.47 -6.34
C TYR A 73 -6.72 0.27 -5.17
N PHE A 74 -7.53 0.70 -4.21
CA PHE A 74 -7.04 1.31 -2.98
C PHE A 74 -7.13 0.33 -1.81
N HIS A 75 -6.01 0.06 -1.16
CA HIS A 75 -5.92 -0.65 0.11
C HIS A 75 -4.52 -0.43 0.70
N PRO A 76 -4.36 -0.21 2.02
CA PRO A 76 -5.42 0.20 2.94
C PRO A 76 -6.01 1.56 2.58
N LEU A 77 -7.27 1.78 2.98
CA LEU A 77 -7.94 3.09 3.00
C LEU A 77 -8.33 3.36 4.46
N TYR A 78 -7.99 4.54 4.97
CA TYR A 78 -8.20 4.89 6.37
C TYR A 78 -9.36 5.87 6.56
N GLY A 79 -10.08 5.71 7.67
CA GLY A 79 -11.06 6.67 8.14
C GLY A 79 -10.40 7.85 8.86
N LEU A 80 -11.21 8.83 9.25
CA LEU A 80 -10.72 10.06 9.86
C LEU A 80 -10.08 9.82 11.23
N ASP A 81 -10.45 8.75 11.92
CA ASP A 81 -9.91 8.37 13.23
C ASP A 81 -8.78 7.34 13.15
N GLY A 82 -8.34 7.01 11.92
CA GLY A 82 -7.19 6.14 11.66
C GLY A 82 -7.53 4.65 11.62
N GLU A 83 -8.81 4.28 11.71
CA GLU A 83 -9.28 2.93 11.46
C GLU A 83 -9.10 2.54 9.99
N MET A 84 -8.71 1.29 9.74
CA MET A 84 -8.64 0.76 8.37
C MET A 84 -10.05 0.38 7.91
N LEU A 85 -10.49 0.94 6.79
CA LEU A 85 -11.84 0.76 6.22
C LEU A 85 -11.93 -0.38 5.20
N THR A 86 -10.79 -0.92 4.76
CA THR A 86 -10.73 -1.93 3.71
C THR A 86 -9.89 -3.13 4.13
N ASP A 87 -10.19 -4.28 3.54
CA ASP A 87 -9.41 -5.51 3.66
C ASP A 87 -8.87 -5.93 2.28
N ASP A 88 -7.91 -6.85 2.25
CA ASP A 88 -7.34 -7.38 1.02
C ASP A 88 -6.94 -8.86 1.16
N PHE A 89 -7.29 -9.66 0.14
CA PHE A 89 -7.15 -11.12 0.16
C PHE A 89 -7.80 -11.80 1.38
N PRO A 90 -9.07 -11.53 1.72
CA PRO A 90 -9.72 -12.19 2.84
C PRO A 90 -9.84 -13.70 2.58
N GLN A 91 -9.71 -14.51 3.62
CA GLN A 91 -9.57 -15.96 3.50
C GLN A 91 -10.79 -16.66 2.88
N ASP A 92 -11.99 -16.15 3.12
CA ASP A 92 -13.25 -16.72 2.63
C ASP A 92 -13.57 -16.28 1.19
N HIS A 93 -13.02 -15.15 0.75
CA HIS A 93 -13.25 -14.58 -0.58
C HIS A 93 -11.99 -13.87 -1.11
N ASP A 94 -10.96 -14.66 -1.42
CA ASP A 94 -9.60 -14.19 -1.71
C ASP A 94 -9.43 -13.25 -2.91
N TYR A 95 -10.48 -13.03 -3.70
CA TYR A 95 -10.54 -12.09 -4.81
C TYR A 95 -11.04 -10.68 -4.43
N HIS A 96 -11.61 -10.52 -3.24
CA HIS A 96 -11.95 -9.19 -2.69
C HIS A 96 -10.67 -8.40 -2.40
N ARG A 97 -10.77 -7.09 -2.64
CA ARG A 97 -9.67 -6.13 -2.53
C ARG A 97 -10.25 -4.76 -2.28
N GLY A 98 -9.68 -3.96 -1.40
CA GLY A 98 -10.28 -2.74 -0.82
C GLY A 98 -11.32 -1.96 -1.65
N LEU A 99 -10.93 -0.82 -2.25
CA LEU A 99 -11.84 0.00 -3.07
C LEU A 99 -11.48 -0.14 -4.55
N TYR A 100 -12.42 -0.68 -5.34
CA TYR A 100 -12.25 -1.01 -6.76
C TYR A 100 -13.60 -1.11 -7.48
N TRP A 101 -13.57 -1.20 -8.81
CA TRP A 101 -14.76 -1.47 -9.62
C TRP A 101 -14.99 -2.96 -9.83
N ALA A 102 -16.19 -3.42 -9.49
CA ALA A 102 -16.45 -4.84 -9.29
C ALA A 102 -17.74 -5.27 -10.02
N TRP A 103 -17.59 -5.77 -11.25
CA TRP A 103 -18.68 -6.27 -12.09
C TRP A 103 -18.55 -7.77 -12.29
N SER A 104 -19.58 -8.54 -11.98
CA SER A 104 -19.58 -10.01 -12.08
C SER A 104 -19.83 -10.53 -13.50
N HIS A 105 -20.47 -9.73 -14.36
CA HIS A 105 -20.78 -10.10 -15.74
C HIS A 105 -20.47 -8.94 -16.68
N ILE A 106 -19.43 -9.10 -17.51
CA ILE A 106 -19.08 -8.18 -18.59
C ILE A 106 -19.03 -8.98 -19.89
N ARG A 107 -19.84 -8.61 -20.88
CA ARG A 107 -19.79 -9.21 -22.23
C ARG A 107 -18.85 -8.44 -23.14
N VAL A 108 -17.92 -9.14 -23.79
CA VAL A 108 -16.96 -8.58 -24.74
C VAL A 108 -17.01 -9.39 -26.04
N GLY A 109 -17.94 -9.05 -26.93
CA GLY A 109 -18.28 -9.95 -28.05
C GLY A 109 -18.96 -11.21 -27.50
N ASP A 110 -18.49 -12.39 -27.90
CA ASP A 110 -19.08 -13.69 -27.50
C ASP A 110 -18.53 -14.26 -26.19
N GLN A 111 -17.60 -13.57 -25.53
CA GLN A 111 -17.03 -13.98 -24.24
C GLN A 111 -17.62 -13.17 -23.09
N GLU A 112 -17.71 -13.82 -21.93
CA GLU A 112 -18.07 -13.19 -20.67
C GLU A 112 -16.86 -13.21 -19.72
N VAL A 113 -16.57 -12.06 -19.11
CA VAL A 113 -15.48 -11.89 -18.14
C VAL A 113 -16.04 -11.31 -16.84
N ASP A 114 -15.29 -11.49 -15.75
CA ASP A 114 -15.69 -11.10 -14.39
C ASP A 114 -14.58 -10.28 -13.73
N SER A 115 -14.87 -9.02 -13.47
CA SER A 115 -13.99 -8.04 -12.85
C SER A 115 -14.01 -8.11 -11.31
N TRP A 116 -15.12 -8.58 -10.74
CA TRP A 116 -15.30 -8.85 -9.32
C TRP A 116 -14.28 -9.92 -8.87
N SER A 117 -14.21 -11.05 -9.58
CA SER A 117 -13.30 -12.16 -9.25
C SER A 117 -12.05 -12.30 -10.12
N LEU A 118 -11.79 -11.33 -11.02
CA LEU A 118 -10.64 -11.30 -11.93
C LEU A 118 -10.58 -12.49 -12.91
N ARG A 119 -11.71 -13.01 -13.39
CA ARG A 119 -11.74 -14.07 -14.40
C ARG A 119 -11.77 -13.49 -15.80
N GLY A 120 -10.74 -13.81 -16.60
CA GLY A 120 -10.66 -13.42 -18.01
C GLY A 120 -10.36 -11.94 -18.26
N ILE A 121 -10.10 -11.17 -17.20
CA ILE A 121 -9.84 -9.72 -17.28
C ILE A 121 -8.63 -9.36 -16.41
N ARG A 122 -7.78 -8.46 -16.92
CA ARG A 122 -6.66 -7.87 -16.18
C ARG A 122 -6.72 -6.35 -16.23
N TYR A 123 -6.15 -5.72 -15.23
CA TYR A 123 -6.09 -4.27 -15.09
C TYR A 123 -4.65 -3.81 -15.21
N GLU A 124 -4.40 -2.74 -15.96
CA GLU A 124 -3.07 -2.17 -16.08
C GLU A 124 -3.09 -0.67 -15.92
N PHE A 125 -2.21 -0.19 -15.05
CA PHE A 125 -1.87 1.22 -14.96
C PHE A 125 -1.32 1.71 -16.28
N GLN A 126 -1.88 2.81 -16.80
CA GLN A 126 -1.41 3.42 -18.04
C GLN A 126 -0.53 4.62 -17.72
N ARG A 127 -1.06 5.58 -16.94
CA ARG A 127 -0.35 6.82 -16.60
C ARG A 127 -0.99 7.57 -15.45
N TRP A 128 -0.18 8.39 -14.80
CA TRP A 128 -0.66 9.43 -13.89
C TRP A 128 -1.20 10.60 -14.72
N LEU A 129 -2.40 11.04 -14.41
CA LEU A 129 -3.00 12.27 -14.95
C LEU A 129 -2.70 13.47 -14.06
N ALA A 130 -2.60 13.24 -12.74
CA ALA A 130 -2.20 14.23 -11.75
C ALA A 130 -1.64 13.53 -10.50
N LYS A 131 -0.65 14.14 -9.86
CA LYS A 131 -0.14 13.78 -8.53
C LYS A 131 0.17 15.07 -7.76
N GLU A 132 -0.88 15.73 -7.32
CA GLU A 132 -0.78 17.03 -6.67
C GLU A 132 -1.13 16.87 -5.19
N ALA A 133 -0.15 17.10 -4.32
CA ALA A 133 -0.34 17.17 -2.87
C ALA A 133 0.04 18.57 -2.41
N ARG A 134 -0.91 19.26 -1.76
CA ARG A 134 -0.77 20.63 -1.25
C ARG A 134 -1.24 20.65 0.20
N SER A 135 -1.02 21.74 0.93
CA SER A 135 -1.50 21.85 2.32
C SER A 135 -3.02 21.94 2.43
N ASP A 136 -3.69 22.43 1.38
CA ASP A 136 -5.13 22.66 1.30
C ASP A 136 -5.90 21.52 0.60
N GLY A 137 -5.21 20.49 0.13
CA GLY A 137 -5.84 19.32 -0.46
C GLY A 137 -4.96 18.52 -1.40
N VAL A 138 -5.52 17.44 -1.92
CA VAL A 138 -4.87 16.52 -2.85
C VAL A 138 -5.74 16.34 -4.07
N ARG A 139 -5.11 16.29 -5.25
CA ARG A 139 -5.70 15.79 -6.48
C ARG A 139 -4.85 14.68 -7.06
N LEU A 140 -5.43 13.49 -7.10
CA LEU A 140 -4.87 12.32 -7.78
C LEU A 140 -5.71 12.03 -9.02
N GLY A 141 -5.03 11.88 -10.15
CA GLY A 141 -5.65 11.45 -11.40
C GLY A 141 -4.90 10.25 -11.94
N VAL A 142 -5.62 9.18 -12.29
CA VAL A 142 -5.05 7.95 -12.83
C VAL A 142 -5.82 7.52 -14.06
N GLU A 143 -5.09 7.10 -15.08
CA GLU A 143 -5.64 6.38 -16.22
C GLU A 143 -5.19 4.92 -16.17
N ASN A 144 -6.17 4.04 -16.34
CA ASN A 144 -6.04 2.60 -16.32
C ASN A 144 -6.67 1.99 -17.57
N GLY A 145 -6.20 0.81 -17.95
CA GLY A 145 -6.80 0.00 -19.00
C GLY A 145 -7.34 -1.30 -18.43
N TRP A 146 -8.50 -1.72 -18.91
CA TRP A 146 -9.02 -3.06 -18.65
C TRP A 146 -8.80 -3.89 -19.90
N PHE A 147 -8.23 -5.07 -19.74
CA PHE A 147 -7.79 -5.90 -20.84
C PHE A 147 -8.38 -7.30 -20.75
N VAL A 148 -8.72 -7.84 -21.91
CA VAL A 148 -9.12 -9.24 -22.12
C VAL A 148 -8.18 -9.82 -23.16
N GLY A 149 -7.30 -10.73 -22.74
CA GLY A 149 -6.10 -11.09 -23.50
C GLY A 149 -5.21 -9.85 -23.72
N ASP A 150 -4.91 -9.55 -24.98
CA ASP A 150 -4.13 -8.37 -25.37
C ASP A 150 -5.00 -7.16 -25.76
N LYS A 151 -6.32 -7.34 -25.82
CA LYS A 151 -7.24 -6.28 -26.23
C LYS A 151 -7.63 -5.42 -25.03
N GLN A 152 -7.33 -4.12 -25.09
CA GLN A 152 -7.95 -3.15 -24.18
C GLN A 152 -9.43 -2.99 -24.51
N ILE A 153 -10.30 -3.29 -23.54
CA ILE A 153 -11.76 -3.22 -23.69
C ILE A 153 -12.35 -1.96 -23.07
N MET A 154 -11.64 -1.32 -22.12
CA MET A 154 -12.08 -0.12 -21.43
C MET A 154 -10.87 0.75 -21.09
N ARG A 155 -11.05 2.06 -21.20
CA ARG A 155 -10.20 3.05 -20.54
C ARG A 155 -10.92 3.52 -19.29
N GLU A 156 -10.29 3.36 -18.15
CA GLU A 156 -10.76 3.86 -16.86
C GLU A 156 -9.98 5.12 -16.50
N THR A 157 -10.68 6.13 -16.02
CA THR A 157 -10.09 7.34 -15.46
C THR A 157 -10.64 7.54 -14.07
N ILE A 158 -9.75 7.59 -13.08
CA ILE A 158 -10.07 7.85 -11.69
C ILE A 158 -9.58 9.25 -11.34
N TRP A 159 -10.47 10.08 -10.80
CA TRP A 159 -10.13 11.33 -10.15
C TRP A 159 -10.50 11.23 -8.68
N LEU A 160 -9.51 11.48 -7.82
CA LEU A 160 -9.69 11.47 -6.37
C LEU A 160 -9.25 12.81 -5.80
N GLN A 161 -10.09 13.35 -4.92
CA GLN A 161 -9.82 14.57 -4.17
C GLN A 161 -9.80 14.22 -2.68
N VAL A 162 -8.80 14.74 -1.97
CA VAL A 162 -8.73 14.64 -0.50
C VAL A 162 -8.66 16.05 0.06
N GLN A 163 -9.47 16.31 1.08
CA GLN A 163 -9.47 17.57 1.82
C GLN A 163 -8.77 17.37 3.17
N PRO A 164 -8.15 18.41 3.75
CA PRO A 164 -7.57 18.34 5.09
C PRO A 164 -8.62 17.90 6.11
N ARG A 165 -8.22 17.08 7.09
CA ARG A 165 -9.16 16.58 8.11
C ARG A 165 -9.88 17.71 8.86
N SER A 166 -9.20 18.83 9.08
CA SER A 166 -9.73 19.99 9.82
C SER A 166 -10.59 20.93 8.98
N ALA A 167 -10.87 20.64 7.71
CA ALA A 167 -11.61 21.53 6.80
C ALA A 167 -13.15 21.48 6.98
N ALA A 168 -13.65 21.11 8.16
CA ALA A 168 -15.09 21.02 8.47
C ALA A 168 -15.57 22.17 9.36
#